data_AF-A0A662RQH7-F1
#
_entry.id   AF-A0A662RQH7-F1
#
_cell.length_a   1.000
_cell.length_b   1.000
_cell.length_c   1.000
_cell.angle_alpha   90.00
_cell.angle_beta   90.00
_cell.angle_gamma   90.00
#
_symmetry.space_group_name_H-M   'P 1'
#
loop_
_entity.id
_entity.type
_entity.pdbx_description
1 polymer ?
#
loop_
_entity_poly.entity_id
_entity_poly.type
_entity_poly.pdbx_seq_one_letter_code
_entity_poly.pdbx_strand_id
1 'polypeptide(L)'
;MRKNVKEKIGKLASLCVLSMVFFMMASSVPSFMFIAPAEAAFSSITVTHVTPTEFHPGDTCKVTVTVKNNGGMDAKDIRLAFQGTEIVSLIGPTVVHINTLNSWCSKEVEITVHVKEEALNGVYSIPIACSWRGHYFDPKKGTVTTDIITAQLGISFNIKGRVVMNIGDVTTDPADIRPGDENVEIRAFIENSGEAAAKDIEAVLICDGNSNNASFKPSWSGTDRSYIGRLNSGEKAEAI
;
A
#
# COMPACT_ATOMS: atom_id res chain seq x y z
N MET A 1 -70.47 46.76 58.32
CA MET A 1 -70.28 45.34 58.71
C MET A 1 -69.18 44.74 57.83
N ARG A 2 -67.99 44.53 58.41
CA ARG A 2 -66.76 44.02 57.78
C ARG A 2 -66.88 42.52 57.47
N LYS A 3 -67.31 42.12 56.27
CA LYS A 3 -67.11 40.76 55.73
C LYS A 3 -67.12 40.89 54.21
N ASN A 4 -65.98 40.68 53.53
CA ASN A 4 -65.84 40.25 52.12
C ASN A 4 -64.48 40.57 51.44
N VAL A 5 -63.52 41.22 52.10
CA VAL A 5 -62.18 41.46 51.50
C VAL A 5 -61.18 40.32 51.78
N LYS A 6 -61.34 39.59 52.90
CA LYS A 6 -60.40 38.51 53.28
C LYS A 6 -60.53 37.22 52.44
N GLU A 7 -61.65 37.00 51.77
CA GLU A 7 -61.91 35.72 51.07
C GLU A 7 -61.36 35.67 49.64
N LYS A 8 -61.14 36.84 49.00
CA LYS A 8 -60.58 36.93 47.64
C LYS A 8 -59.06 36.78 47.58
N ILE A 9 -58.34 37.11 48.66
CA ILE A 9 -56.87 37.09 48.70
C ILE A 9 -56.32 35.67 48.92
N GLY A 10 -57.05 34.82 49.65
CA GLY A 10 -56.66 33.41 49.85
C GLY A 10 -56.77 32.55 48.58
N LYS A 11 -57.74 32.83 47.71
CA LYS A 11 -57.92 32.11 46.44
C LYS A 11 -56.90 32.51 45.37
N LEU A 12 -56.38 33.75 45.39
CA LEU A 12 -55.37 34.20 44.44
C LEU A 12 -53.98 33.62 44.75
N ALA A 13 -53.60 33.55 46.03
CA ALA A 13 -52.33 32.95 46.44
C ALA A 13 -52.28 31.43 46.15
N SER A 14 -53.40 30.72 46.33
CA SER A 14 -53.49 29.28 46.01
C SER A 14 -53.39 28.99 44.51
N LEU A 15 -53.79 29.93 43.64
CA LEU A 15 -53.72 29.77 42.19
C LEU A 15 -52.29 30.02 41.65
N CYS A 16 -51.55 30.94 42.27
CA CYS A 16 -50.14 31.19 41.94
C CYS A 16 -49.19 30.06 42.38
N VAL A 17 -49.45 29.43 43.53
CA VAL A 17 -48.63 28.29 44.00
C VAL A 17 -48.90 27.03 43.16
N LEU A 18 -50.15 26.80 42.73
CA LEU A 18 -50.48 25.69 41.83
C LEU A 18 -49.91 25.91 40.40
N SER A 19 -49.87 27.16 39.94
CA SER A 19 -49.25 27.54 38.66
C SER A 19 -47.72 27.42 38.67
N MET A 20 -47.05 27.71 39.78
CA MET A 20 -45.60 27.51 39.90
C MET A 20 -45.21 26.03 40.01
N VAL A 21 -46.02 25.21 40.67
CA VAL A 21 -45.78 23.76 40.77
C VAL A 21 -46.03 23.05 39.44
N PHE A 22 -46.97 23.54 38.61
CA PHE A 22 -47.23 22.95 37.29
C PHE A 22 -46.17 23.33 36.24
N PHE A 23 -45.48 24.46 36.38
CA PHE A 23 -44.40 24.86 35.47
C PHE A 23 -43.05 24.16 35.77
N MET A 24 -42.86 23.56 36.94
CA MET A 24 -41.66 22.75 37.25
C MET A 24 -41.75 21.30 36.74
N MET A 25 -42.92 20.84 36.27
CA MET A 25 -43.13 19.44 35.88
C MET A 25 -43.05 19.18 34.36
N ALA A 26 -42.77 20.21 33.54
CA ALA A 26 -42.81 20.10 32.07
C ALA A 26 -41.54 20.58 31.35
N SER A 27 -40.40 20.65 32.04
CA SER A 27 -39.10 20.86 31.39
C SER A 27 -38.21 19.63 31.58
N SER A 28 -38.66 18.49 31.05
CA SER A 28 -37.74 17.42 30.69
C SER A 28 -36.86 17.94 29.55
N VAL A 29 -35.79 18.66 29.87
CA VAL A 29 -34.70 18.87 28.92
C VAL A 29 -34.29 17.48 28.45
N PRO A 30 -34.31 17.19 27.14
CA PRO A 30 -33.84 15.91 26.67
C PRO A 30 -32.40 15.80 27.15
N SER A 31 -32.14 14.85 28.05
CA SER A 31 -30.79 14.47 28.41
C SER A 31 -30.15 13.95 27.13
N PHE A 32 -29.50 14.84 26.38
CA PHE A 32 -28.52 14.45 25.40
C PHE A 32 -27.49 13.68 26.20
N MET A 33 -27.60 12.35 26.14
CA MET A 33 -26.55 11.47 26.61
C MET A 33 -25.35 11.82 25.73
N PHE A 34 -24.48 12.68 26.23
CA PHE A 34 -23.15 12.83 25.69
C PHE A 34 -22.53 11.45 25.84
N ILE A 35 -22.57 10.67 24.77
CA ILE A 35 -21.68 9.54 24.63
C ILE A 35 -20.31 10.22 24.65
N ALA A 36 -19.64 10.17 25.80
CA ALA A 36 -18.23 10.50 25.86
C ALA A 36 -17.60 9.70 24.70
N PRO A 37 -16.92 10.35 23.75
CA PRO A 37 -16.18 9.59 22.75
C PRO A 37 -15.35 8.60 23.55
N ALA A 38 -15.41 7.31 23.18
CA ALA A 38 -14.61 6.29 23.84
C ALA A 38 -13.16 6.75 23.72
N GLU A 39 -12.67 7.40 24.77
CA GLU A 39 -11.38 8.03 24.79
C GLU A 39 -10.44 6.84 24.85
N ALA A 40 -9.88 6.49 23.70
CA ALA A 40 -8.96 5.38 23.57
C ALA A 40 -7.81 5.68 24.54
N ALA A 41 -7.85 5.12 25.75
CA ALA A 41 -6.91 5.41 26.84
C ALA A 41 -5.52 4.79 26.60
N PHE A 42 -5.14 4.64 25.33
CA PHE A 42 -3.89 4.10 24.86
C PHE A 42 -3.35 4.97 23.73
N SER A 43 -2.04 4.94 23.50
CA SER A 43 -1.40 5.45 22.29
C SER A 43 -1.18 4.28 21.34
N SER A 44 -1.31 4.50 20.03
CA SER A 44 -1.19 3.43 19.04
C SER A 44 -0.54 3.97 17.77
N ILE A 45 0.73 3.64 17.55
CA ILE A 45 1.43 4.08 16.34
C ILE A 45 1.18 3.09 15.20
N THR A 46 0.67 3.59 14.08
CA THR A 46 0.42 2.81 12.86
C THR A 46 0.94 3.54 11.63
N VAL A 47 1.21 2.77 10.56
CA VAL A 47 1.44 3.34 9.22
C VAL A 47 0.11 3.32 8.47
N THR A 48 -0.26 4.45 7.88
CA THR A 48 -1.56 4.58 7.18
C THR A 48 -1.41 4.73 5.67
N HIS A 49 -0.37 5.42 5.21
CA HIS A 49 -0.13 5.65 3.79
C HIS A 49 1.38 5.57 3.50
N VAL A 50 1.70 5.09 2.31
CA VAL A 50 3.06 5.00 1.79
C VAL A 50 3.02 5.46 0.34
N THR A 51 3.98 6.30 -0.08
CA THR A 51 4.03 6.78 -1.46
C THR A 51 5.47 7.02 -1.89
N PRO A 52 5.90 6.51 -3.07
CA PRO A 52 5.19 5.56 -3.94
C PRO A 52 5.11 4.14 -3.36
N THR A 53 4.23 3.30 -3.92
CA THR A 53 4.10 1.86 -3.57
C THR A 53 4.53 0.93 -4.70
N GLU A 54 4.86 1.46 -5.88
CA GLU A 54 5.28 0.67 -7.04
C GLU A 54 6.68 1.07 -7.48
N PHE A 55 7.51 0.07 -7.82
CA PHE A 55 8.88 0.23 -8.29
C PHE A 55 9.19 -0.69 -9.46
N HIS A 56 10.24 -0.37 -10.18
CA HIS A 56 10.89 -1.24 -11.15
C HIS A 56 12.25 -1.70 -10.58
N PRO A 57 12.75 -2.85 -11.05
CA PRO A 57 14.10 -3.27 -10.71
C PRO A 57 15.13 -2.19 -11.07
N GLY A 58 16.11 -1.98 -10.20
CA GLY A 58 17.13 -0.93 -10.34
C GLY A 58 16.72 0.45 -9.78
N ASP A 59 15.44 0.68 -9.50
CA ASP A 59 14.96 1.99 -9.04
C ASP A 59 15.62 2.42 -7.72
N THR A 60 15.94 3.71 -7.64
CA THR A 60 16.33 4.38 -6.39
C THR A 60 15.45 5.59 -6.18
N CYS A 61 14.70 5.61 -5.09
CA CYS A 61 13.70 6.66 -4.87
C CYS A 61 13.49 6.99 -3.40
N LYS A 62 12.91 8.17 -3.16
CA LYS A 62 12.41 8.56 -1.85
C LYS A 62 10.99 8.06 -1.65
N VAL A 63 10.74 7.49 -0.48
CA VAL A 63 9.43 7.00 -0.04
C VAL A 63 8.98 7.82 1.15
N THR A 64 7.77 8.37 1.03
CA THR A 64 7.08 9.07 2.10
C THR A 64 6.16 8.09 2.83
N VAL A 65 6.31 7.99 4.14
CA VAL A 65 5.54 7.11 5.03
C VAL A 65 4.74 7.98 5.98
N THR A 66 3.40 7.86 5.96
CA THR A 66 2.50 8.56 6.87
C THR A 66 2.28 7.71 8.12
N VAL A 67 2.85 8.19 9.22
CA VAL A 67 2.76 7.58 10.55
C VAL A 67 1.65 8.28 11.32
N LYS A 68 0.69 7.51 11.85
CA LYS A 68 -0.45 8.03 12.61
C LYS A 68 -0.39 7.52 14.04
N ASN A 69 -0.68 8.40 14.99
CA ASN A 69 -1.11 7.97 16.32
C ASN A 69 -2.63 7.78 16.29
N ASN A 70 -3.07 6.53 16.27
CA ASN A 70 -4.49 6.14 16.27
C ASN A 70 -5.02 5.84 17.68
N GLY A 71 -4.33 6.33 18.70
CA GLY A 71 -4.74 6.27 20.10
C GLY A 71 -5.21 7.62 20.62
N GLY A 72 -5.89 7.61 21.78
CA GLY A 72 -6.39 8.80 22.45
C GLY A 72 -5.35 9.52 23.32
N MET A 73 -4.21 8.87 23.62
CA MET A 73 -3.06 9.51 24.30
C MET A 73 -2.01 9.98 23.31
N ASP A 74 -1.25 11.01 23.65
CA ASP A 74 -0.08 11.43 22.86
C ASP A 74 1.00 10.33 22.89
N ALA A 75 1.84 10.30 21.87
CA ALA A 75 3.00 9.43 21.80
C ALA A 75 4.27 10.28 21.77
N LYS A 76 5.24 9.97 22.64
CA LYS A 76 6.55 10.62 22.73
C LYS A 76 7.68 9.65 22.43
N ASP A 77 8.83 10.22 22.07
CA ASP A 77 10.07 9.49 21.77
C ASP A 77 9.87 8.35 20.77
N ILE A 78 9.07 8.60 19.73
CA ILE A 78 8.76 7.57 18.74
C ILE A 78 10.03 7.33 17.93
N ARG A 79 10.43 6.07 17.86
CA ARG A 79 11.57 5.60 17.09
C ARG A 79 11.07 4.56 16.09
N LEU A 80 11.32 4.82 14.81
CA LEU A 80 10.98 3.94 13.69
C LEU A 80 12.28 3.43 13.09
N ALA A 81 12.58 2.14 13.25
CA ALA A 81 13.75 1.51 12.66
C ALA A 81 13.33 0.66 11.47
N PHE A 82 13.59 1.17 10.27
CA PHE A 82 13.30 0.48 9.01
C PHE A 82 14.36 -0.59 8.76
N GLN A 83 13.93 -1.77 8.35
CA GLN A 83 14.80 -2.92 8.15
C GLN A 83 14.75 -3.34 6.67
N GLY A 84 15.71 -2.85 5.89
CA GLY A 84 15.83 -3.24 4.48
C GLY A 84 15.98 -4.76 4.31
N THR A 85 15.70 -5.22 3.11
CA THR A 85 15.82 -6.62 2.69
C THR A 85 16.92 -6.75 1.63
N GLU A 86 17.21 -7.97 1.18
CA GLU A 86 18.16 -8.18 0.08
C GLU A 86 17.66 -7.60 -1.26
N ILE A 87 16.34 -7.53 -1.46
CA ILE A 87 15.73 -7.06 -2.70
C ILE A 87 15.42 -5.56 -2.64
N VAL A 88 14.92 -5.07 -1.50
CA VAL A 88 14.64 -3.65 -1.27
C VAL A 88 15.50 -3.16 -0.12
N SER A 89 16.61 -2.51 -0.48
CA SER A 89 17.60 -1.97 0.44
C SER A 89 17.28 -0.53 0.85
N LEU A 90 17.84 -0.09 1.98
CA LEU A 90 17.71 1.28 2.47
C LEU A 90 19.00 2.06 2.20
N ILE A 91 18.86 3.28 1.70
CA ILE A 91 19.98 4.19 1.48
C ILE A 91 19.91 5.33 2.50
N GLY A 92 21.01 5.52 3.24
CA GLY A 92 21.11 6.59 4.24
C GLY A 92 20.52 6.20 5.60
N PRO A 93 19.95 7.15 6.35
CA PRO A 93 19.43 6.90 7.70
C PRO A 93 18.29 5.88 7.70
N THR A 94 18.44 4.81 8.48
CA THR A 94 17.44 3.74 8.64
C THR A 94 16.56 3.92 9.87
N VAL A 95 16.87 4.91 10.71
CA VAL A 95 16.13 5.19 11.95
C VAL A 95 15.61 6.62 11.90
N VAL A 96 14.30 6.77 12.07
CA VAL A 96 13.63 8.07 12.15
C VAL A 96 13.09 8.27 13.56
N HIS A 97 13.28 9.48 14.09
CA HIS A 97 12.76 9.88 15.40
C HIS A 97 11.65 10.92 15.24
N ILE A 98 10.55 10.75 15.98
CA ILE A 98 9.48 11.73 16.11
C ILE A 98 9.32 12.04 17.59
N ASN A 99 9.67 13.28 17.99
CA ASN A 99 9.66 13.69 19.39
C ASN A 99 8.29 13.54 20.04
N THR A 100 7.24 13.97 19.34
CA THR A 100 5.86 13.87 19.82
C THR A 100 4.92 13.75 18.62
N LEU A 101 3.93 12.87 18.74
CA LEU A 101 2.79 12.75 17.84
C LEU A 101 1.52 12.75 18.68
N ASN A 102 0.77 13.84 18.58
CA ASN A 102 -0.43 14.04 19.37
C ASN A 102 -1.49 12.97 19.06
N SER A 103 -2.40 12.79 20.00
CA SER A 103 -3.62 12.00 19.84
C SER A 103 -4.28 12.24 18.48
N TRP A 104 -4.63 11.15 17.79
CA TRP A 104 -5.27 11.13 16.47
C TRP A 104 -4.54 11.85 15.32
N CYS A 105 -3.32 12.34 15.52
CA CYS A 105 -2.55 13.08 14.52
C CYS A 105 -1.65 12.18 13.67
N SER A 106 -1.29 12.67 12.49
CA SER A 106 -0.37 12.02 11.56
C SER A 106 0.87 12.88 11.28
N LYS A 107 1.97 12.23 10.92
CA LYS A 107 3.21 12.86 10.46
C LYS A 107 3.83 12.05 9.34
N GLU A 108 4.34 12.73 8.33
CA GLU A 108 5.11 12.12 7.25
C GLU A 108 6.59 12.02 7.63
N VAL A 109 7.18 10.88 7.25
CA VAL A 109 8.63 10.64 7.35
C VAL A 109 9.13 10.12 6.01
N GLU A 110 10.36 10.49 5.66
CA GLU A 110 10.98 10.06 4.40
C GLU A 110 12.07 9.02 4.66
N ILE A 111 12.12 8.02 3.80
CA ILE A 111 13.24 7.08 3.66
C ILE A 111 13.66 7.01 2.19
N THR A 112 14.91 6.61 1.91
CA THR A 112 15.33 6.31 0.54
C THR A 112 15.50 4.81 0.39
N VAL A 113 14.87 4.25 -0.64
CA VAL A 113 14.94 2.82 -0.95
C VAL A 113 15.62 2.60 -2.28
N HIS A 114 16.32 1.47 -2.40
CA HIS A 114 16.88 1.00 -3.65
C HIS A 114 16.49 -0.45 -3.91
N VAL A 115 15.96 -0.70 -5.10
CA VAL A 115 15.53 -2.01 -5.57
C VAL A 115 16.66 -2.66 -6.37
N LYS A 116 17.00 -3.90 -6.03
CA LYS A 116 17.99 -4.70 -6.76
C LYS A 116 17.62 -4.80 -8.25
N GLU A 117 18.61 -4.72 -9.14
CA GLU A 117 18.40 -4.83 -10.60
C GLU A 117 17.69 -6.12 -11.00
N GLU A 118 17.98 -7.23 -10.31
CA GLU A 118 17.41 -8.55 -10.63
C GLU A 118 16.16 -8.88 -9.81
N ALA A 119 15.47 -7.86 -9.31
CA ALA A 119 14.27 -8.05 -8.53
C ALA A 119 13.14 -8.60 -9.42
N LEU A 120 12.69 -9.82 -9.13
CA LEU A 120 11.54 -10.41 -9.82
C LEU A 120 10.25 -9.67 -9.46
N ASN A 121 9.23 -9.83 -10.32
CA ASN A 121 7.91 -9.29 -10.04
C ASN A 121 7.34 -9.86 -8.74
N GLY A 122 6.85 -8.98 -7.87
CA GLY A 122 6.25 -9.41 -6.60
C GLY A 122 6.04 -8.29 -5.61
N VAL A 123 5.44 -8.66 -4.47
CA VAL A 123 5.25 -7.75 -3.34
C VAL A 123 6.34 -8.01 -2.31
N TYR A 124 7.09 -6.97 -1.97
CA TYR A 124 8.21 -7.03 -1.04
C TYR A 124 7.94 -6.12 0.15
N SER A 125 8.09 -6.65 1.36
CA SER A 125 7.79 -5.94 2.60
C SER A 125 9.06 -5.57 3.36
N ILE A 126 9.12 -4.34 3.85
CA ILE A 126 10.13 -3.85 4.78
C ILE A 126 9.52 -3.81 6.18
N PRO A 127 10.04 -4.59 7.14
CA PRO A 127 9.63 -4.47 8.54
C PRO A 127 10.13 -3.17 9.16
N ILE A 128 9.36 -2.67 10.12
CA ILE A 128 9.66 -1.46 10.87
C ILE A 128 9.51 -1.77 12.36
N ALA A 129 10.64 -1.80 13.07
CA ALA A 129 10.62 -1.90 14.53
C ALA A 129 10.28 -0.52 15.10
N CYS A 130 9.09 -0.41 15.70
CA CYS A 130 8.58 0.83 16.28
C CYS A 130 8.62 0.77 17.81
N SER A 131 9.08 1.83 18.45
CA SER A 131 8.98 2.00 19.89
C SER A 131 8.59 3.43 20.26
N TRP A 132 7.76 3.62 21.28
CA TRP A 132 7.34 4.93 21.77
C TRP A 132 6.95 4.87 23.25
N ARG A 133 6.66 6.02 23.85
CA ARG A 133 6.04 6.12 25.17
C ARG A 133 4.71 6.85 25.07
N GLY A 134 3.67 6.34 25.73
CA GLY A 134 2.41 7.05 25.86
C GLY A 134 2.58 8.25 26.80
N HIS A 135 1.86 9.32 26.51
CA HIS A 135 1.92 10.55 27.28
C HIS A 135 0.50 11.14 27.44
N TYR A 136 0.07 11.34 28.68
CA TYR A 136 -1.27 11.83 29.00
C TYR A 136 -1.30 12.59 30.33
N PHE A 137 -2.42 13.26 30.60
CA PHE A 137 -2.65 13.94 31.87
C PHE A 137 -3.57 13.10 32.77
N ASP A 138 -3.09 12.79 33.97
CA ASP A 138 -3.88 12.18 35.04
C ASP A 138 -4.21 13.28 36.08
N PRO A 139 -5.49 13.55 36.38
CA PRO A 139 -5.88 14.59 37.35
C PRO A 139 -5.28 14.43 38.76
N LYS A 140 -4.86 13.22 39.15
CA LYS A 140 -4.27 12.92 40.46
C LYS A 140 -2.75 12.92 40.46
N LYS A 141 -2.12 12.61 39.32
CA LYS A 141 -0.66 12.44 39.20
C LYS A 141 0.01 13.53 38.36
N GLY A 142 -0.76 14.39 37.71
CA GLY A 142 -0.27 15.34 36.71
C GLY A 142 0.07 14.63 35.40
N THR A 143 1.09 15.13 34.70
CA THR A 143 1.54 14.55 33.44
C THR A 143 2.25 13.21 33.67
N VAL A 144 1.77 12.16 33.00
CA VAL A 144 2.31 10.80 33.09
C VAL A 144 2.89 10.39 31.75
N THR A 145 4.09 9.79 31.79
CA THR A 145 4.71 9.11 30.65
C THR A 145 4.78 7.61 30.97
N THR A 146 4.34 6.77 30.04
CA THR A 146 4.35 5.31 30.22
C THR A 146 5.75 4.72 30.01
N ASP A 147 5.92 3.46 30.37
CA ASP A 147 7.04 2.64 29.91
C ASP A 147 7.05 2.53 28.37
N ILE A 148 8.17 2.05 27.82
CA ILE A 148 8.36 1.88 26.38
C ILE A 148 7.38 0.82 25.88
N ILE A 149 6.59 1.21 24.87
CA ILE A 149 5.71 0.34 24.10
C ILE A 149 6.43 0.02 22.79
N THR A 150 6.37 -1.23 22.36
CA THR A 150 6.97 -1.69 21.10
C THR A 150 5.91 -2.30 20.18
N ALA A 151 6.04 -2.06 18.88
CA ALA A 151 5.23 -2.70 17.85
C ALA A 151 6.09 -3.05 16.63
N GLN A 152 5.69 -4.11 15.93
CA GLN A 152 6.21 -4.43 14.61
C GLN A 152 5.23 -3.93 13.57
N LEU A 153 5.68 -2.99 12.74
CA LEU A 153 4.94 -2.46 11.61
C LEU A 153 5.58 -2.95 10.32
N GLY A 154 4.92 -2.73 9.19
CA GLY A 154 5.47 -3.08 7.88
C GLY A 154 4.94 -2.16 6.80
N ILE A 155 5.77 -1.96 5.77
CA ILE A 155 5.38 -1.33 4.51
C ILE A 155 5.69 -2.29 3.38
N SER A 156 4.87 -2.29 2.35
CA SER A 156 5.01 -3.21 1.22
C SER A 156 5.06 -2.44 -0.09
N PHE A 157 5.90 -2.93 -1.00
CA PHE A 157 6.11 -2.36 -2.32
C PHE A 157 5.85 -3.42 -3.39
N ASN A 158 5.23 -3.00 -4.47
CA ASN A 158 4.98 -3.83 -5.64
C ASN A 158 6.09 -3.58 -6.66
N ILE A 159 6.93 -4.58 -6.91
CA ILE A 159 7.98 -4.51 -7.91
C ILE A 159 7.44 -5.05 -9.23
N LYS A 160 7.54 -4.23 -10.27
CA LYS A 160 7.14 -4.53 -11.64
C LYS A 160 8.37 -4.50 -12.53
N GLY A 161 8.92 -5.67 -12.80
CA GLY A 161 9.89 -5.89 -13.86
C GLY A 161 9.26 -5.81 -15.25
N ARG A 162 10.12 -5.87 -16.26
CA ARG A 162 9.72 -5.81 -17.67
C ARG A 162 9.94 -7.17 -18.34
N VAL A 163 9.26 -7.38 -19.46
CA VAL A 163 9.54 -8.50 -20.35
C VAL A 163 10.54 -8.01 -21.40
N VAL A 164 11.63 -8.74 -21.62
CA VAL A 164 12.63 -8.43 -22.64
C VAL A 164 12.94 -9.69 -23.42
N MET A 165 12.35 -9.82 -24.60
CA MET A 165 12.48 -11.01 -25.45
C MET A 165 13.62 -10.83 -26.45
N ASN A 166 14.51 -11.81 -26.55
CA ASN A 166 15.59 -11.84 -27.53
C ASN A 166 15.57 -13.15 -28.33
N ILE A 167 16.18 -13.11 -29.52
CA ILE A 167 16.55 -14.31 -30.26
C ILE A 167 18.02 -14.57 -29.93
N GLY A 168 18.27 -15.63 -29.17
CA GLY A 168 19.62 -16.01 -28.71
C GLY A 168 20.42 -16.74 -29.77
N ASP A 169 19.78 -17.58 -30.58
CA ASP A 169 20.43 -18.35 -31.65
C ASP A 169 19.43 -18.73 -32.75
N VAL A 170 19.93 -18.95 -33.97
CA VAL A 170 19.16 -19.44 -35.12
C VAL A 170 19.99 -20.46 -35.87
N THR A 171 19.44 -21.66 -36.04
CA THR A 171 20.07 -22.76 -36.80
C THR A 171 19.14 -23.27 -37.88
N THR A 172 19.72 -23.92 -38.89
CA THR A 172 18.96 -24.45 -40.02
C THR A 172 19.38 -25.90 -40.33
N ASP A 173 18.44 -26.71 -40.79
CA ASP A 173 18.70 -28.03 -41.35
C ASP A 173 18.06 -28.13 -42.75
N PRO A 174 18.87 -28.21 -43.83
CA PRO A 174 20.33 -28.26 -43.85
C PRO A 174 21.01 -26.95 -43.43
N ALA A 175 22.26 -27.05 -42.97
CA ALA A 175 23.06 -25.90 -42.54
C ALA A 175 23.48 -24.95 -43.68
N ASP A 176 23.57 -25.47 -44.91
CA ASP A 176 23.83 -24.70 -46.13
C ASP A 176 22.55 -24.69 -46.97
N ILE A 177 21.94 -23.52 -47.15
CA ILE A 177 20.67 -23.35 -47.85
C ILE A 177 20.94 -22.81 -49.26
N ARG A 178 20.38 -23.48 -50.27
CA ARG A 178 20.54 -23.15 -51.68
C ARG A 178 19.19 -22.93 -52.37
N PRO A 179 19.15 -22.16 -53.47
CA PRO A 179 17.95 -22.03 -54.27
C PRO A 179 17.45 -23.41 -54.74
N GLY A 180 16.19 -23.71 -54.45
CA GLY A 180 15.55 -24.99 -54.76
C GLY A 180 15.51 -25.98 -53.60
N ASP A 181 16.15 -25.69 -52.47
CA ASP A 181 16.01 -26.50 -51.27
C ASP A 181 14.57 -26.42 -50.74
N GLU A 182 14.01 -27.57 -50.40
CA GLU A 182 12.65 -27.72 -49.88
C GLU A 182 12.71 -28.26 -48.45
N ASN A 183 11.71 -27.90 -47.64
CA ASN A 183 11.58 -28.36 -46.25
C ASN A 183 12.78 -28.00 -45.36
N VAL A 184 13.38 -26.82 -45.58
CA VAL A 184 14.41 -26.27 -44.68
C VAL A 184 13.78 -26.03 -43.32
N GLU A 185 14.31 -26.68 -42.30
CA GLU A 185 13.90 -26.47 -40.92
C GLU A 185 14.69 -25.29 -40.34
N ILE A 186 14.01 -24.37 -39.66
CA ILE A 186 14.62 -23.22 -38.99
C ILE A 186 14.31 -23.34 -37.51
N ARG A 187 15.34 -23.43 -36.67
CA ARG A 187 15.21 -23.48 -35.21
C ARG A 187 15.70 -22.16 -34.64
N ALA A 188 14.84 -21.43 -33.97
CA ALA A 188 15.19 -20.19 -33.27
C ALA A 188 15.07 -20.39 -31.76
N PHE A 189 16.11 -20.01 -31.01
CA PHE A 189 16.05 -19.99 -29.54
C PHE A 189 15.61 -18.61 -29.08
N ILE A 190 14.43 -18.55 -28.47
CA ILE A 190 13.85 -17.32 -27.92
C ILE A 190 14.05 -17.34 -26.41
N GLU A 191 14.60 -16.25 -25.86
CA GLU A 191 14.87 -16.10 -24.44
C GLU A 191 14.20 -14.85 -23.86
N ASN A 192 13.82 -14.92 -22.58
CA ASN A 192 13.32 -13.77 -21.83
C ASN A 192 14.39 -13.29 -20.86
N SER A 193 15.09 -12.22 -21.24
CA SER A 193 16.11 -11.55 -20.42
C SER A 193 15.55 -10.51 -19.44
N GLY A 194 14.24 -10.28 -19.43
CA GLY A 194 13.59 -9.37 -18.47
C GLY A 194 13.21 -10.08 -17.17
N GLU A 195 12.71 -9.31 -16.20
CA GLU A 195 12.39 -9.78 -14.85
C GLU A 195 10.92 -10.22 -14.70
N ALA A 196 10.07 -9.87 -15.67
CA ALA A 196 8.67 -10.31 -15.73
C ALA A 196 8.49 -11.55 -16.62
N ALA A 197 7.51 -12.39 -16.29
CA ALA A 197 7.16 -13.54 -17.12
C ALA A 197 6.35 -13.14 -18.35
N ALA A 198 6.75 -13.61 -19.53
CA ALA A 198 6.00 -13.53 -20.77
C ALA A 198 5.02 -14.71 -20.87
N LYS A 199 3.81 -14.46 -21.36
CA LYS A 199 2.76 -15.47 -21.54
C LYS A 199 2.17 -15.33 -22.93
N ASP A 200 1.63 -16.44 -23.44
CA ASP A 200 0.99 -16.52 -24.75
C ASP A 200 1.95 -16.14 -25.89
N ILE A 201 3.16 -16.70 -25.84
CA ILE A 201 4.24 -16.38 -26.77
C ILE A 201 4.07 -17.22 -28.04
N GLU A 202 3.95 -16.54 -29.18
CA GLU A 202 3.99 -17.11 -30.53
C GLU A 202 5.16 -16.49 -31.29
N ALA A 203 6.04 -17.34 -31.82
CA ALA A 203 7.07 -16.94 -32.76
C ALA A 203 6.49 -17.03 -34.18
N VAL A 204 6.69 -16.00 -35.00
CA VAL A 204 6.26 -15.99 -36.40
C VAL A 204 7.45 -15.70 -37.29
N LEU A 205 7.77 -16.63 -38.18
CA LEU A 205 8.78 -16.49 -39.22
C LEU A 205 8.22 -15.61 -40.34
N ILE A 206 8.86 -14.47 -40.57
CA ILE A 206 8.50 -13.56 -41.66
C ILE A 206 9.20 -14.05 -42.94
N CYS A 207 8.45 -14.75 -43.79
CA CYS A 207 8.93 -15.26 -45.08
C CYS A 207 8.90 -14.21 -46.21
N ASP A 208 8.21 -13.09 -46.01
CA ASP A 208 7.98 -12.09 -47.04
C ASP A 208 9.22 -11.19 -47.23
N GLY A 209 10.01 -11.54 -48.24
CA GLY A 209 10.98 -10.62 -48.83
C GLY A 209 10.25 -9.41 -49.41
N ASN A 210 10.49 -8.23 -48.86
CA ASN A 210 10.00 -6.98 -49.43
C ASN A 210 10.40 -6.90 -50.92
N SER A 211 9.43 -6.72 -51.83
CA SER A 211 9.56 -6.64 -53.30
C SER A 211 9.78 -7.96 -54.07
N ASN A 212 8.76 -8.38 -54.85
CA ASN A 212 8.79 -9.18 -56.10
C ASN A 212 9.68 -10.45 -56.18
N ASN A 213 10.31 -10.88 -55.09
CA ASN A 213 11.23 -12.00 -55.03
C ASN A 213 11.23 -12.57 -53.60
N ALA A 214 10.14 -13.23 -53.21
CA ALA A 214 10.04 -13.89 -51.91
C ALA A 214 11.15 -14.94 -51.78
N SER A 215 12.09 -14.72 -50.86
CA SER A 215 13.27 -15.59 -50.68
C SER A 215 12.92 -16.92 -50.01
N PHE A 216 11.84 -16.96 -49.23
CA PHE A 216 11.32 -18.17 -48.59
C PHE A 216 9.78 -18.20 -48.65
N LYS A 217 9.21 -19.39 -48.55
CA LYS A 217 7.76 -19.60 -48.38
C LYS A 217 7.56 -20.66 -47.29
N PRO A 218 6.48 -20.58 -46.51
CA PRO A 218 6.12 -21.66 -45.60
C PRO A 218 5.94 -22.97 -46.38
N SER A 219 6.52 -24.07 -45.89
CA SER A 219 6.40 -25.39 -46.51
C SER A 219 4.95 -25.87 -46.52
N TRP A 220 4.20 -25.61 -45.44
CA TRP A 220 2.74 -25.81 -45.35
C TRP A 220 2.07 -24.67 -44.60
N SER A 221 0.74 -24.67 -44.59
CA SER A 221 -0.04 -23.71 -43.79
C SER A 221 0.33 -23.86 -42.32
N GLY A 222 0.85 -22.78 -41.72
CA GLY A 222 1.18 -22.72 -40.31
C GLY A 222 2.59 -23.21 -39.94
N THR A 223 3.45 -23.57 -40.89
CA THR A 223 4.86 -23.89 -40.60
C THR A 223 5.72 -22.63 -40.42
N ASP A 224 5.10 -21.46 -40.46
CA ASP A 224 5.70 -20.16 -40.20
C ASP A 224 5.49 -19.71 -38.76
N ARG A 225 4.84 -20.50 -37.91
CA ARG A 225 4.54 -20.13 -36.53
C ARG A 225 4.86 -21.24 -35.55
N SER A 226 5.34 -20.86 -34.37
CA SER A 226 5.64 -21.78 -33.27
C SER A 226 5.11 -21.21 -31.96
N TYR A 227 4.24 -21.97 -31.28
CA TYR A 227 3.67 -21.55 -30.00
C TYR A 227 4.56 -22.03 -28.84
N ILE A 228 5.13 -21.08 -28.11
CA ILE A 228 6.04 -21.33 -26.98
C ILE A 228 5.28 -21.35 -25.64
N GLY A 229 4.17 -20.61 -25.55
CA GLY A 229 3.38 -20.52 -24.33
C GLY A 229 3.96 -19.52 -23.33
N ARG A 230 4.70 -19.99 -22.31
CA ARG A 230 5.18 -19.14 -21.21
C ARG A 230 6.69 -19.22 -21.08
N LEU A 231 7.32 -18.06 -20.92
CA LEU A 231 8.74 -17.95 -20.55
C LEU A 231 8.88 -17.06 -19.32
N ASN A 232 9.32 -17.64 -18.21
CA ASN A 232 9.70 -16.90 -17.01
C ASN A 232 11.02 -16.15 -17.24
N SER A 233 11.38 -15.27 -16.29
CA SER A 233 12.65 -14.54 -16.33
C SER A 233 13.83 -15.51 -16.40
N GLY A 234 14.75 -15.27 -17.33
CA GLY A 234 15.94 -16.07 -17.57
C GLY A 234 15.69 -17.39 -18.30
N GLU A 235 14.46 -17.73 -18.66
CA GLU A 235 14.15 -18.93 -19.43
C GLU A 235 14.34 -18.72 -20.93
N LYS A 236 14.61 -19.82 -21.63
CA LYS A 236 14.67 -19.90 -23.09
C LYS A 236 13.88 -21.09 -23.61
N ALA A 237 13.31 -20.97 -24.80
CA ALA A 237 12.62 -22.03 -25.50
C ALA A 237 13.00 -22.05 -26.99
N GLU A 238 12.89 -23.22 -27.59
CA GLU A 238 13.08 -23.43 -29.01
C GLU A 238 11.75 -23.22 -29.74
N ALA A 239 11.79 -22.43 -30.81
CA ALA A 239 10.75 -22.31 -31.81
C ALA A 239 11.22 -22.98 -33.10
N ILE A 240 10.41 -23.92 -33.58
CA ILE A 240 10.60 -24.68 -34.82
C ILE A 240 9.34 -24.52 -35.66
#